data_AF-R5B4I2-F1
#
_entry.id   AF-R5B4I2-F1
#
_cell.length_a   1.000
_cell.length_b   1.000
_cell.length_c   1.000
_cell.angle_alpha   90.00
_cell.angle_beta   90.00
_cell.angle_gamma   90.00
#
_symmetry.space_group_name_H-M   'P 1'
#
loop_
_entity.id
_entity.type
_entity.pdbx_description
1 polymer ?
#
loop_
_entity_poly.entity_id
_entity_poly.type
_entity_poly.pdbx_seq_one_letter_code
_entity_poly.pdbx_strand_id
1 'polypeptide(L)'
;MFDENDAIEFIRKKLGDEISGMYSDDDILNIIDAIWDCYEENGLLEIDADDDDDVMPSDEICTYVSRMMRKDKGCNVQPEHIDKIVNAELEYELSILD
;
A
#
# COMPACT_ATOMS: atom_id res chain seq x y z
N MET A 1 10.02 5.00 11.83
CA MET A 1 9.44 6.11 11.04
C MET A 1 9.46 5.63 9.60
N PHE A 2 8.33 5.80 8.90
CA PHE A 2 8.19 5.37 7.51
C PHE A 2 9.21 6.07 6.59
N ASP A 3 9.83 5.33 5.68
CA ASP A 3 10.66 5.86 4.59
C ASP A 3 10.17 5.28 3.25
N GLU A 4 9.77 6.16 2.33
CA GLU A 4 9.21 5.77 1.03
C GLU A 4 10.18 4.96 0.17
N ASN A 5 11.49 5.25 0.23
CA ASN A 5 12.47 4.51 -0.58
C ASN A 5 12.65 3.09 -0.04
N ASP A 6 12.72 2.95 1.29
CA ASP A 6 12.79 1.63 1.93
C ASP A 6 11.51 0.82 1.66
N ALA A 7 10.34 1.46 1.70
CA ALA A 7 9.07 0.84 1.34
C ALA A 7 9.07 0.33 -0.11
N ILE A 8 9.51 1.16 -1.06
CA ILE A 8 9.62 0.78 -2.48
C ILE A 8 10.57 -0.41 -2.63
N GLU A 9 11.77 -0.37 -2.03
CA GLU A 9 12.73 -1.47 -2.11
C GLU A 9 12.14 -2.78 -1.54
N PHE A 10 11.44 -2.68 -0.41
CA PHE A 10 10.78 -3.82 0.23
C PHE A 10 9.67 -4.41 -0.66
N ILE A 11 8.77 -3.56 -1.18
CA ILE A 11 7.69 -3.95 -2.08
C ILE A 11 8.27 -4.62 -3.33
N ARG A 12 9.27 -4.01 -3.96
CA ARG A 12 9.93 -4.57 -5.16
C ARG A 12 10.47 -5.98 -4.90
N LYS A 13 11.12 -6.18 -3.75
CA LYS A 13 11.63 -7.50 -3.34
C LYS A 13 10.50 -8.52 -3.11
N LYS A 14 9.35 -8.10 -2.57
CA LYS A 14 8.19 -8.97 -2.34
C LYS A 14 7.49 -9.38 -3.63
N LEU A 15 7.38 -8.45 -4.58
CA LEU A 15 6.79 -8.71 -5.90
C LEU A 15 7.65 -9.63 -6.77
N GLY A 16 8.97 -9.57 -6.58
CA GLY A 16 9.95 -10.28 -7.42
C GLY A 16 10.18 -9.59 -8.77
N ASP A 17 11.32 -9.91 -9.40
CA ASP A 17 11.84 -9.17 -10.57
C ASP A 17 10.85 -9.09 -11.75
N GLU A 18 10.06 -10.13 -11.99
CA GLU A 18 9.11 -10.18 -13.10
C GLU A 18 8.00 -9.14 -12.96
N ILE A 19 7.37 -9.07 -11.79
CA ILE A 19 6.26 -8.14 -11.54
C ILE A 19 6.82 -6.74 -11.24
N SER A 20 7.88 -6.66 -10.44
CA SER A 20 8.52 -5.39 -10.07
C SER A 20 9.02 -4.62 -11.29
N GLY A 21 9.58 -5.31 -12.29
CA GLY A 21 10.06 -4.70 -13.53
C GLY A 21 8.97 -4.12 -14.44
N MET A 22 7.68 -4.36 -14.15
CA MET A 22 6.56 -3.81 -14.90
C MET A 22 6.23 -2.36 -14.50
N TYR A 23 6.65 -1.94 -13.30
CA TYR A 23 6.19 -0.71 -12.66
C TYR A 23 7.35 0.22 -12.32
N SER A 24 7.14 1.51 -12.55
CA SER A 24 8.04 2.56 -12.07
C SER A 24 7.90 2.75 -10.56
N ASP A 25 8.82 3.50 -9.96
CA ASP A 25 8.70 3.88 -8.55
C ASP A 25 7.46 4.76 -8.33
N ASP A 26 7.16 5.66 -9.27
CA ASP A 26 5.95 6.50 -9.25
C ASP A 26 4.66 5.65 -9.28
N ASP A 27 4.64 4.54 -10.03
CA ASP A 27 3.48 3.64 -10.05
C ASP A 27 3.26 2.94 -8.70
N ILE A 28 4.35 2.58 -8.01
CA ILE A 28 4.29 1.98 -6.67
C ILE A 28 3.90 3.04 -5.64
N LEU A 29 4.48 4.23 -5.71
CA LEU A 29 4.15 5.37 -4.85
C LEU A 29 2.67 5.75 -4.96
N ASN A 30 2.09 5.74 -6.16
CA ASN A 30 0.65 6.01 -6.32
C ASN A 30 -0.24 5.01 -5.57
N ILE A 31 0.21 3.75 -5.41
CA ILE A 31 -0.51 2.77 -4.59
C ILE A 31 -0.30 3.05 -3.09
N ILE A 32 0.92 3.39 -2.69
CA ILE A 32 1.24 3.79 -1.30
C ILE A 32 0.39 5.00 -0.90
N ASP A 33 0.35 6.04 -1.72
CA ASP A 33 -0.47 7.24 -1.51
C ASP A 33 -1.96 6.88 -1.35
N ALA A 34 -2.47 5.93 -2.14
CA ALA A 34 -3.85 5.48 -2.02
C ALA A 34 -4.14 4.70 -0.72
N ILE A 35 -3.13 4.08 -0.10
CA ILE A 35 -3.24 3.47 1.23
C ILE A 35 -3.30 4.58 2.28
N TRP A 36 -2.45 5.60 2.18
CA TRP A 36 -2.51 6.78 3.06
C TRP A 36 -3.86 7.50 2.97
N ASP A 37 -4.38 7.71 1.76
CA ASP A 37 -5.72 8.28 1.54
C ASP A 37 -6.81 7.40 2.20
N CYS A 38 -6.64 6.07 2.18
CA CYS A 38 -7.54 5.14 2.86
C CYS A 38 -7.56 5.40 4.37
N TYR A 39 -6.39 5.52 4.99
CA TYR A 39 -6.27 5.81 6.41
C TYR A 39 -6.81 7.19 6.77
N GLU A 40 -6.55 8.22 5.94
CA GLU A 40 -7.07 9.58 6.15
C GLU A 40 -8.60 9.60 6.10
N GLU A 41 -9.21 9.02 5.06
CA GLU A 41 -10.66 9.04 4.88
C GLU A 41 -11.42 8.24 5.95
N ASN A 42 -10.78 7.23 6.56
CA ASN A 42 -11.35 6.44 7.65
C ASN A 42 -10.98 6.96 9.05
N GLY A 43 -10.19 8.04 9.14
CA GLY A 43 -9.80 8.65 10.42
C GLY A 43 -8.79 7.83 11.23
N LEU A 44 -8.01 6.99 10.56
CA LEU A 44 -7.07 6.06 11.19
C LEU A 44 -5.66 6.64 11.39
N LEU A 45 -5.34 7.79 10.79
CA LEU A 45 -3.99 8.40 10.89
C LEU A 45 -3.61 8.84 12.31
N GLU A 46 -4.59 9.17 13.16
CA GLU A 46 -4.35 9.70 14.51
C GLU A 46 -4.65 8.67 15.62
N ILE A 47 -5.03 7.45 15.27
CA ILE A 47 -5.37 6.44 16.25
C ILE A 47 -4.08 5.79 16.77
N ASP A 48 -3.92 5.74 18.09
CA ASP A 48 -2.79 5.05 18.72
C ASP A 48 -2.86 3.55 18.38
N ALA A 49 -1.88 3.04 17.64
CA ALA A 49 -1.78 1.64 17.19
C ALA A 49 -1.65 0.60 18.33
N ASP A 50 -1.74 1.03 19.59
CA ASP A 50 -1.78 0.18 20.79
C ASP A 50 -3.17 -0.44 21.03
N ASP A 51 -4.23 0.03 20.35
CA ASP A 51 -5.56 -0.58 20.37
C ASP A 51 -5.74 -1.49 19.14
N ASP A 52 -5.59 -2.81 19.34
CA ASP A 52 -5.72 -3.87 18.32
C ASP A 52 -7.08 -3.80 17.55
N ASP A 53 -8.08 -3.12 18.12
CA ASP A 53 -9.42 -2.96 17.54
C ASP A 53 -9.49 -1.91 16.40
N ASP A 54 -8.46 -1.07 16.23
CA ASP A 54 -8.46 0.03 15.24
C ASP A 54 -7.62 -0.26 13.97
N VAL A 55 -7.10 -1.49 13.82
CA VAL A 55 -6.37 -1.92 12.61
C VAL A 55 -7.36 -2.31 11.51
N MET A 56 -7.34 -1.60 10.38
CA MET A 56 -8.17 -1.95 9.22
C MET A 56 -7.72 -3.29 8.61
N PRO A 57 -8.64 -4.23 8.32
CA PRO A 57 -8.30 -5.48 7.65
C PRO A 57 -7.69 -5.22 6.26
N SER A 58 -6.63 -5.96 5.89
CA SER A 58 -5.95 -5.79 4.60
C SER A 58 -6.88 -5.96 3.40
N ASP A 59 -7.89 -6.84 3.48
CA ASP A 59 -8.90 -7.03 2.43
C ASP A 59 -9.75 -5.77 2.19
N GLU A 60 -10.02 -4.99 3.24
CA GLU A 60 -10.76 -3.73 3.14
C GLU A 60 -9.91 -2.64 2.48
N ILE A 61 -8.63 -2.55 2.87
CA ILE A 61 -7.63 -1.66 2.25
C ILE A 61 -7.49 -2.01 0.77
N CYS A 62 -7.28 -3.29 0.42
CA CYS A 62 -7.17 -3.75 -0.98
C CYS A 62 -8.42 -3.39 -1.78
N THR A 63 -9.61 -3.58 -1.22
CA THR A 63 -10.88 -3.23 -1.86
C THR A 63 -11.00 -1.73 -2.11
N TYR A 64 -10.60 -0.90 -1.14
CA TYR A 64 -10.64 0.54 -1.24
C TYR A 64 -9.65 1.06 -2.30
N VAL A 65 -8.38 0.67 -2.21
CA VAL A 65 -7.31 1.05 -3.14
C VAL A 65 -7.66 0.61 -4.56
N SER A 66 -8.12 -0.64 -4.74
CA SER A 66 -8.60 -1.13 -6.05
C SER A 66 -9.73 -0.28 -6.63
N ARG A 67 -10.64 0.24 -5.79
CA ARG A 67 -11.73 1.13 -6.24
C ARG A 67 -11.21 2.53 -6.59
N MET A 68 -10.22 3.05 -5.88
CA MET A 68 -9.58 4.32 -6.22
C MET A 68 -8.82 4.24 -7.53
N MET A 69 -7.96 3.23 -7.67
CA MET A 69 -7.13 3.03 -8.86
C MET A 69 -7.95 2.80 -10.13
N ARG A 70 -9.15 2.21 -10.04
CA ARG A 70 -10.07 2.11 -11.18
C ARG A 70 -10.60 3.46 -11.68
N LYS A 71 -10.65 4.47 -10.81
CA LYS A 71 -11.10 5.82 -11.15
C LYS A 71 -9.93 6.70 -11.60
N ASP A 72 -8.73 6.39 -11.13
CA ASP A 72 -7.51 7.07 -11.54
C ASP A 72 -7.14 6.69 -12.98
N LYS A 73 -7.05 7.71 -13.85
CA LYS A 73 -6.67 7.53 -15.26
C LYS A 73 -5.15 7.49 -15.45
N GLY A 74 -4.39 7.87 -14.43
CA GLY A 74 -2.93 7.83 -14.40
C GLY A 74 -2.37 6.50 -13.90
N CYS A 75 -3.19 5.67 -13.24
CA CYS A 75 -2.76 4.39 -12.71
C CYS A 75 -2.40 3.40 -13.82
N ASN A 76 -1.13 2.97 -13.84
CA ASN A 76 -0.61 1.94 -14.77
C ASN A 76 -0.50 0.55 -14.12
N VAL A 77 -0.79 0.45 -12.82
CA VAL A 77 -0.74 -0.81 -12.08
C VAL A 77 -1.89 -1.72 -12.52
N GLN A 78 -1.58 -2.98 -12.79
CA GLN A 78 -2.61 -3.93 -13.18
C GLN A 78 -3.48 -4.30 -11.98
N PRO A 79 -4.80 -4.45 -12.14
CA PRO A 79 -5.69 -4.75 -11.01
C PRO A 79 -5.29 -5.99 -10.21
N GLU A 80 -4.77 -7.01 -10.86
CA GLU A 80 -4.29 -8.26 -10.22
C GLU A 80 -2.99 -8.10 -9.41
N HIS A 81 -2.31 -6.96 -9.55
CA HIS A 81 -1.08 -6.64 -8.82
C HIS A 81 -1.28 -5.60 -7.71
N ILE A 82 -2.43 -4.91 -7.69
CA ILE A 82 -2.75 -3.93 -6.63
C ILE A 82 -2.69 -4.61 -5.26
N ASP A 83 -3.41 -5.70 -5.07
CA ASP A 83 -3.44 -6.42 -3.79
C ASP A 83 -2.03 -6.89 -3.36
N LYS A 84 -1.17 -7.25 -4.32
CA LYS A 84 0.21 -7.67 -4.02
C LYS A 84 1.05 -6.50 -3.51
N ILE A 85 0.88 -5.31 -4.10
CA ILE A 85 1.60 -4.10 -3.68
C ILE A 85 1.09 -3.66 -2.31
N VAL A 86 -0.24 -3.61 -2.11
CA VAL A 86 -0.86 -3.23 -0.84
C VAL A 86 -0.37 -4.15 0.29
N ASN A 87 -0.48 -5.48 0.12
CA ASN A 87 -0.02 -6.40 1.17
C ASN A 87 1.48 -6.29 1.45
N ALA A 88 2.31 -6.02 0.42
CA ALA A 88 3.74 -5.84 0.62
C ALA A 88 4.09 -4.55 1.38
N GLU A 89 3.30 -3.50 1.20
CA GLU A 89 3.41 -2.23 1.92
C GLU A 89 3.01 -2.42 3.40
N LEU A 90 1.86 -3.04 3.68
CA LEU A 90 1.43 -3.35 5.05
C LEU A 90 2.44 -4.23 5.80
N GLU A 91 3.07 -5.19 5.10
CA GLU A 91 4.16 -5.99 5.67
C GLU A 91 5.40 -5.16 6.01
N TYR A 92 5.69 -4.09 5.25
CA TYR A 92 6.76 -3.15 5.56
C TYR A 92 6.41 -2.31 6.79
N GLU A 93 5.19 -1.76 6.87
CA GLU A 93 4.71 -1.01 8.05
C GLU A 93 4.82 -1.85 9.33
N LEU A 94 4.39 -3.12 9.28
CA LEU A 94 4.54 -4.04 10.41
C LEU A 94 6.00 -4.30 10.78
N SER A 95 6.92 -4.33 9.80
CA SER A 95 8.33 -4.60 10.05
C SER A 95 9.09 -3.45 10.73
N ILE A 96 8.54 -2.23 10.71
CA ILE A 96 9.12 -1.05 11.36
C ILE A 96 8.48 -0.74 12.72
N LEU A 97 7.38 -1.42 13.06
CA LEU A 97 6.69 -1.33 14.35
C LEU A 97 7.26 -2.31 15.40
N ASP A 98 8.00 -3.33 14.97
CA ASP A 98 8.68 -4.37 15.79
C ASP A 98 10.12 -3.94 16.18
#